data_AF-A0AAE3JA45-F1
#
_entry.id   AF-A0AAE3JA45-F1
#
_cell.length_a   1.000
_cell.length_b   1.000
_cell.length_c   1.000
_cell.angle_alpha   90.00
_cell.angle_beta   90.00
_cell.angle_gamma   90.00
#
_symmetry.space_group_name_H-M   'P 1'
#
loop_
_entity.id
_entity.type
_entity.pdbx_description
1 polymer ?
#
loop_
_entity_poly.entity_id
_entity_poly.type
_entity_poly.pdbx_seq_one_letter_code
_entity_poly.pdbx_strand_id
1 'polypeptide(L)'
;MARNIDVFGFDELEKAMKQCEKNYPSQADAFLMAEGRAVNKRTKSLTPVRTKKLRNSWRTKKVKLYKGGKVRVVRVQSTAPHAHLIELGHKIVSGGRTRERGRKLNRVQRSARGIKSGGYVQGDFMLEKSMSEAQAKFNSGAEKLLDKITKDIQM
;
A
#
# COMPACT_ATOMS: atom_id res chain seq x y z
N MET A 1 11.29 -31.48 55.68
CA MET A 1 10.34 -31.40 54.54
C MET A 1 10.92 -30.42 53.54
N ALA A 2 11.54 -30.92 52.47
CA ALA A 2 12.02 -30.07 51.40
C ALA A 2 10.80 -29.42 50.74
N ARG A 3 10.68 -28.10 50.85
CA ARG A 3 9.71 -27.36 50.06
C ARG A 3 10.24 -27.31 48.63
N ASN A 4 9.91 -28.32 47.83
CA ASN A 4 9.81 -28.13 46.38
C ASN A 4 8.65 -27.16 46.17
N ILE A 5 8.95 -25.86 46.25
CA ILE A 5 8.12 -24.86 45.61
C ILE A 5 8.48 -25.04 44.16
N ASP A 6 7.70 -25.86 43.44
CA ASP A 6 7.69 -25.85 41.99
C ASP A 6 7.40 -24.40 41.59
N VAL A 7 8.47 -23.64 41.33
CA VAL A 7 8.38 -22.23 40.95
C VAL A 7 7.80 -22.25 39.55
N PHE A 8 6.49 -22.10 39.48
CA PHE A 8 5.76 -21.95 38.23
C PHE A 8 6.41 -20.80 37.44
N GLY A 9 6.80 -21.08 36.19
CA GLY A 9 7.45 -20.14 35.26
C GLY A 9 6.58 -18.95 34.82
N PHE A 10 5.65 -18.50 35.65
CA PHE A 10 4.82 -17.32 35.42
C PHE A 10 5.68 -16.05 35.30
N ASP A 11 6.73 -15.90 36.12
CA ASP A 11 7.61 -14.73 36.07
C ASP A 11 8.42 -14.65 34.76
N GLU A 12 8.85 -15.80 34.25
CA GLU A 12 9.57 -15.90 32.97
C GLU A 12 8.61 -15.64 31.80
N LEU A 13 7.40 -16.19 31.86
CA LEU A 13 6.36 -15.91 30.88
C LEU A 13 5.93 -14.44 30.88
N GLU A 14 5.81 -13.80 32.04
CA GLU A 14 5.48 -12.39 32.14
C GLU A 14 6.58 -11.51 31.53
N LYS A 15 7.86 -11.82 31.80
CA LYS A 15 9.00 -11.13 31.17
C LYS A 15 8.98 -11.29 29.65
N ALA A 16 8.73 -12.50 29.16
CA ALA A 16 8.59 -12.80 27.74
C ALA A 16 7.48 -11.97 27.06
N MET A 17 6.30 -11.90 27.68
CA MET A 17 5.16 -11.14 27.15
C MET A 17 5.43 -9.62 27.15
N LYS A 18 6.02 -9.07 28.22
CA LYS A 18 6.42 -7.64 28.26
C LYS A 18 7.44 -7.30 27.18
N GLN A 19 8.37 -8.21 26.90
CA GLN A 19 9.36 -8.04 25.85
C GLN A 19 8.73 -8.07 24.45
N CYS A 20 7.75 -8.96 24.21
CA CYS A 20 6.93 -8.95 23.01
C CYS A 20 6.24 -7.62 22.77
N GLU A 21 5.52 -7.11 23.78
CA GLU A 21 4.77 -5.86 23.70
C GLU A 21 5.68 -4.68 23.38
N LYS A 22 6.88 -4.66 23.95
CA LYS A 22 7.89 -3.61 23.69
C LYS A 22 8.45 -3.68 22.28
N ASN A 23 8.74 -4.87 21.76
CA ASN A 23 9.37 -5.06 20.47
C ASN A 23 8.38 -4.98 19.29
N TYR A 24 7.11 -5.35 19.52
CA TYR A 24 6.09 -5.45 18.49
C TYR A 24 5.90 -4.17 17.66
N PRO A 25 5.78 -2.95 18.23
CA PRO A 25 5.59 -1.73 17.43
C PRO A 25 6.70 -1.49 16.41
N SER A 26 7.96 -1.66 16.82
CA SER A 26 9.11 -1.45 15.95
C SER A 26 9.19 -2.50 14.84
N GLN A 27 9.00 -3.77 15.20
CA GLN A 27 9.05 -4.88 14.24
C GLN A 27 7.87 -4.83 13.25
N ALA A 28 6.67 -4.49 13.71
CA ALA A 28 5.49 -4.31 12.87
C ALA A 28 5.65 -3.14 11.88
N ASP A 29 6.17 -2.00 12.35
CA ASP A 29 6.44 -0.84 11.48
C ASP A 29 7.50 -1.17 10.42
N ALA A 30 8.56 -1.89 10.82
CA ALA A 30 9.61 -2.34 9.90
C ALA A 30 9.08 -3.31 8.84
N PHE A 31 8.25 -4.28 9.25
CA PHE A 31 7.59 -5.23 8.35
C PHE A 31 6.69 -4.53 7.34
N LEU A 32 5.79 -3.66 7.80
CA LEU A 32 4.90 -2.91 6.91
C LEU A 32 5.68 -2.01 5.93
N MET A 33 6.80 -1.41 6.38
CA MET A 33 7.66 -0.64 5.50
C MET A 33 8.37 -1.51 4.45
N ALA A 34 8.77 -2.73 4.81
CA ALA A 34 9.37 -3.68 3.87
C ALA A 34 8.35 -4.10 2.79
N GLU A 35 7.13 -4.45 3.19
CA GLU A 35 6.02 -4.76 2.28
C GLU A 35 5.70 -3.57 1.36
N GLY A 36 5.58 -2.36 1.91
CA GLY A 36 5.35 -1.16 1.11
C GLY A 36 6.49 -0.83 0.13
N ARG A 37 7.73 -1.23 0.41
CA ARG A 37 8.86 -1.12 -0.52
C ARG A 37 8.80 -2.19 -1.60
N ALA A 38 8.43 -3.42 -1.24
CA ALA A 38 8.26 -4.52 -2.19
C ALA A 38 7.14 -4.20 -3.21
N VAL A 39 5.98 -3.75 -2.73
CA VAL A 39 4.87 -3.27 -3.57
C VAL A 39 5.35 -2.17 -4.50
N ASN A 40 6.00 -1.12 -3.97
CA ASN A 40 6.48 0.00 -4.79
C ASN A 40 7.49 -0.46 -5.86
N LYS A 41 8.41 -1.38 -5.53
CA LYS A 41 9.35 -1.97 -6.50
C LYS A 41 8.59 -2.70 -7.61
N ARG A 42 7.58 -3.49 -7.26
CA ARG A 42 6.74 -4.22 -8.22
C ARG A 42 5.92 -3.28 -9.09
N THR A 43 5.26 -2.28 -8.50
CA THR A 43 4.48 -1.27 -9.23
C THR A 43 5.36 -0.52 -10.23
N LYS A 44 6.58 -0.15 -9.83
CA LYS A 44 7.57 0.47 -10.74
C LYS A 44 8.04 -0.45 -11.87
N SER A 45 7.99 -1.77 -11.69
CA SER A 45 8.32 -2.73 -12.75
C SER A 45 7.18 -2.90 -13.76
N LEU A 46 5.93 -2.81 -13.29
CA LEU A 46 4.73 -2.90 -14.12
C LEU A 46 4.38 -1.57 -14.80
N THR A 47 4.90 -0.45 -14.30
CA THR A 47 4.61 0.88 -14.86
C THR A 47 5.09 0.99 -16.30
N PRO A 48 4.22 1.34 -17.28
CA PRO A 48 4.64 1.53 -18.66
C PRO A 48 5.64 2.69 -18.76
N VAL A 49 6.73 2.48 -19.48
CA VAL A 49 7.81 3.46 -19.57
C VAL A 49 7.85 4.07 -20.96
N ARG A 50 7.16 5.21 -21.13
CA ARG A 50 7.44 6.13 -22.25
C ARG A 50 8.44 7.20 -21.83
N THR A 51 8.15 7.84 -20.69
CA THR A 51 9.09 8.71 -19.97
C THR A 51 9.27 8.13 -18.58
N LYS A 52 10.50 8.12 -18.05
CA LYS A 52 10.78 7.58 -16.71
C LYS A 52 10.08 8.37 -15.58
N LYS A 53 9.38 9.48 -15.89
CA LYS A 53 8.73 10.37 -14.92
C LYS A 53 7.65 9.68 -14.09
N LEU A 54 6.75 8.90 -14.71
CA LEU A 54 5.70 8.18 -13.99
C LEU A 54 6.26 7.06 -13.12
N ARG A 55 7.18 6.26 -13.67
CA ARG A 55 7.89 5.23 -12.89
C ARG A 55 8.59 5.85 -11.69
N ASN A 56 9.18 7.03 -11.88
CA ASN A 56 9.87 7.77 -10.84
C ASN A 56 8.92 8.62 -9.97
N SER A 57 7.60 8.60 -10.13
CA SER A 57 6.67 9.33 -9.24
C SER A 57 6.10 8.47 -8.12
N TRP A 58 6.19 7.14 -8.23
CA TRP A 58 5.76 6.22 -7.17
C TRP A 58 6.63 6.33 -5.91
N ARG A 59 5.99 6.54 -4.77
CA ARG A 59 6.62 6.76 -3.46
C ARG A 59 5.91 5.95 -2.39
N THR A 60 6.70 5.33 -1.52
CA THR A 60 6.23 4.75 -0.27
C THR A 60 6.28 5.85 0.80
N LYS A 61 5.20 6.05 1.54
CA LYS A 61 5.13 6.97 2.69
C LYS A 61 5.43 6.22 3.98
N LYS A 62 5.88 6.95 5.01
CA LYS A 62 6.11 6.41 6.35
C LYS A 62 4.82 5.79 6.90
N VAL A 63 4.97 4.78 7.77
CA VAL A 63 3.85 4.18 8.51
C VAL A 63 3.09 5.28 9.23
N LYS A 64 1.76 5.23 9.15
CA LYS A 64 0.86 6.09 9.90
C LYS A 64 -0.13 5.26 10.67
N LEU A 65 -0.45 5.71 11.88
CA LEU A 65 -1.50 5.17 12.70
C LEU A 65 -2.84 5.82 12.33
N TYR A 66 -3.87 5.01 12.10
CA TYR A 66 -5.25 5.43 11.88
C TYR A 66 -6.15 4.90 12.99
N LYS A 67 -7.38 5.43 13.04
CA LYS A 67 -8.42 5.03 14.02
C LYS A 67 -7.92 5.08 15.48
N GLY A 68 -7.24 6.18 15.83
CA GLY A 68 -6.73 6.38 17.20
C GLY A 68 -5.63 5.40 17.62
N GLY A 69 -4.80 4.92 16.69
CA GLY A 69 -3.67 4.03 17.03
C GLY A 69 -3.91 2.56 16.71
N LYS A 70 -5.15 2.16 16.39
CA LYS A 70 -5.50 0.74 16.20
C LYS A 70 -4.99 0.15 14.90
N VAL A 71 -4.85 0.96 13.84
CA VAL A 71 -4.49 0.47 12.50
C VAL A 71 -3.20 1.13 12.02
N ARG A 72 -2.15 0.34 11.83
CA ARG A 72 -0.92 0.76 11.16
C ARG A 72 -1.07 0.60 9.66
N VAL A 73 -0.82 1.66 8.89
CA VAL A 73 -0.94 1.65 7.43
C VAL A 73 0.29 2.27 6.79
N VAL A 74 0.85 1.55 5.82
CA VAL A 74 1.83 2.08 4.87
C VAL A 74 1.13 2.41 3.56
N ARG A 75 1.44 3.57 2.99
CA ARG A 75 0.83 4.05 1.75
C ARG A 75 1.85 4.04 0.62
N VAL A 76 1.49 3.44 -0.50
CA VAL A 76 2.19 3.60 -1.78
C VAL A 76 1.32 4.50 -2.66
N GLN A 77 1.88 5.62 -3.11
CA GLN A 77 1.16 6.59 -3.94
C GLN A 77 2.06 7.19 -5.01
N SER A 78 1.45 7.60 -6.11
CA SER A 78 2.14 8.36 -7.17
C SER A 78 1.98 9.86 -6.93
N THR A 79 3.03 10.64 -7.20
CA THR A 79 2.92 12.12 -7.23
C THR A 79 2.49 12.66 -8.59
N ALA A 80 2.42 11.82 -9.63
CA ALA A 80 2.04 12.26 -10.96
C ALA A 80 0.51 12.47 -11.06
N PRO A 81 0.02 13.64 -11.49
CA PRO A 81 -1.41 13.93 -11.57
C PRO A 81 -2.18 12.97 -12.48
N HIS A 82 -1.54 12.49 -13.55
CA HIS A 82 -2.13 11.59 -14.54
C HIS A 82 -1.96 10.10 -14.19
N ALA A 83 -1.40 9.75 -13.02
CA ALA A 83 -1.15 8.35 -12.66
C ALA A 83 -2.44 7.52 -12.59
N HIS A 84 -3.52 8.09 -12.03
CA HIS A 84 -4.81 7.41 -11.91
C HIS A 84 -5.45 7.11 -13.28
N LEU A 85 -5.18 7.94 -14.30
CA LEU A 85 -5.66 7.73 -15.67
C LEU A 85 -5.00 6.54 -16.35
N ILE A 86 -3.77 6.22 -15.95
CA ILE A 86 -3.00 5.07 -16.45
C ILE A 86 -3.32 3.84 -15.60
N GLU A 87 -3.53 4.00 -14.29
CA GLU A 87 -3.92 2.90 -13.41
C GLU A 87 -5.30 2.34 -13.76
N LEU A 88 -6.33 3.20 -13.82
CA LEU A 88 -7.73 2.79 -13.98
C LEU A 88 -8.25 2.89 -15.41
N GLY A 89 -7.49 3.55 -16.30
CA GLY A 89 -7.95 3.89 -17.63
C GLY A 89 -8.70 5.21 -17.67
N HIS A 90 -8.88 5.74 -18.89
CA HIS A 90 -9.56 7.01 -19.08
C HIS A 90 -10.14 7.15 -20.49
N LYS A 91 -11.17 7.99 -20.61
CA LYS A 91 -11.76 8.34 -21.90
C LYS A 91 -10.88 9.36 -22.62
N ILE A 92 -10.58 9.11 -23.88
CA ILE A 92 -9.88 10.08 -24.73
C ILE A 92 -10.88 11.16 -25.15
N VAL A 93 -10.53 12.41 -24.86
CA VAL A 93 -11.25 13.58 -25.33
C VAL A 93 -10.25 14.56 -25.93
N SER A 94 -10.52 15.02 -27.15
CA SER A 94 -9.78 16.06 -27.85
C SER A 94 -10.68 17.27 -28.10
N GLY A 95 -10.08 18.44 -28.35
CA GLY A 95 -10.82 19.67 -28.66
C GLY A 95 -11.37 20.44 -27.46
N GLY A 96 -11.04 20.05 -26.21
CA GLY A 96 -11.30 20.86 -25.02
C GLY A 96 -12.04 20.14 -23.88
N ARG A 97 -12.50 20.91 -22.89
CA ARG A 97 -13.15 20.39 -21.68
C ARG A 97 -14.61 20.06 -21.97
N THR A 98 -15.08 18.89 -21.54
CA THR A 98 -16.49 18.46 -21.68
C THR A 98 -17.41 19.02 -20.59
N ARG A 99 -16.85 19.77 -19.64
CA ARG A 99 -17.58 20.38 -18.52
C ARG A 99 -17.26 21.86 -18.43
N GLU A 100 -18.29 22.64 -18.13
CA GLU A 100 -18.21 24.08 -17.91
C GLU A 100 -19.07 24.43 -16.69
N ARG A 101 -18.51 25.17 -15.73
CA ARG A 101 -19.17 25.56 -14.48
C ARG A 101 -19.91 24.39 -13.79
N GLY A 102 -19.30 23.20 -13.78
CA GLY A 102 -19.87 21.98 -13.18
C GLY A 102 -20.85 21.20 -14.06
N ARG A 103 -21.40 21.78 -15.14
CA ARG A 103 -22.35 21.13 -16.05
C ARG A 103 -21.64 20.43 -17.20
N LYS A 104 -22.14 19.25 -17.62
CA LYS A 104 -21.68 18.56 -18.84
C LYS A 104 -22.24 19.25 -20.08
N LEU A 105 -21.38 19.51 -21.07
CA LEU A 105 -21.77 20.06 -22.37
C LEU A 105 -22.54 19.03 -23.19
N ASN A 106 -23.62 19.47 -23.83
CA ASN A 106 -24.45 18.65 -24.71
C ASN A 106 -23.75 18.37 -26.05
N ARG A 107 -24.25 17.40 -26.84
CA ARG A 107 -23.63 16.98 -28.11
C ARG A 107 -23.42 18.14 -29.09
N VAL A 108 -24.42 19.00 -29.26
CA VAL A 108 -24.35 20.18 -30.15
C VAL A 108 -23.29 21.16 -29.67
N GLN A 109 -23.28 21.49 -28.37
CA GLN A 109 -22.29 22.40 -27.78
C GLN A 109 -20.86 21.85 -27.88
N ARG A 110 -20.70 20.52 -27.74
CA ARG A 110 -19.43 19.84 -27.95
C ARG A 110 -18.99 19.92 -29.41
N SER A 111 -19.91 19.69 -30.35
CA SER A 111 -19.64 19.77 -31.79
C SER A 111 -19.24 21.17 -32.22
N ALA A 112 -19.96 22.20 -31.75
CA ALA A 112 -19.65 23.61 -32.03
C ALA A 112 -18.25 24.02 -31.53
N ARG A 113 -17.77 23.40 -30.44
CA ARG A 113 -16.42 23.61 -29.90
C ARG A 113 -15.36 22.67 -30.49
N GLY A 114 -15.73 21.80 -31.43
CA GLY A 114 -14.82 20.81 -32.00
C GLY A 114 -14.39 19.70 -31.02
N ILE A 115 -15.11 19.49 -29.91
CA ILE A 115 -14.77 18.48 -28.90
C ILE A 115 -15.14 17.09 -29.40
N LYS A 116 -14.13 16.25 -29.69
CA LYS A 116 -14.30 14.86 -30.14
C LYS A 116 -13.95 13.88 -29.02
N SER A 117 -14.63 12.74 -28.98
CA SER A 117 -14.28 11.62 -28.09
C SER A 117 -13.59 10.53 -28.89
N GLY A 118 -12.34 10.21 -28.54
CA GLY A 118 -11.48 9.29 -29.28
C GLY A 118 -11.44 7.86 -28.74
N GLY A 119 -12.47 7.43 -27.99
CA GLY A 119 -12.55 6.09 -27.38
C GLY A 119 -12.14 6.06 -25.90
N TYR A 120 -11.86 4.85 -25.41
CA TYR A 120 -11.47 4.58 -24.02
C TYR A 120 -10.13 3.84 -23.99
N VAL A 121 -9.21 4.29 -23.14
CA VAL A 121 -7.93 3.64 -22.89
C VAL A 121 -8.08 2.80 -21.64
N GLN A 122 -7.80 1.50 -21.75
CA GLN A 122 -7.79 0.57 -20.63
C GLN A 122 -6.67 0.92 -19.63
N GLY A 123 -6.94 0.75 -18.34
CA GLY A 123 -5.92 0.90 -17.30
C GLY A 123 -4.96 -0.27 -17.24
N ASP A 124 -3.73 -0.01 -16.80
CA ASP A 124 -2.70 -1.03 -16.63
C ASP A 124 -2.79 -1.76 -15.28
N PHE A 125 -3.49 -1.16 -14.30
CA PHE A 125 -3.72 -1.70 -12.96
C PHE A 125 -2.42 -2.11 -12.25
N MET A 126 -1.40 -1.25 -12.33
CA MET A 126 -0.04 -1.55 -11.87
C MET A 126 0.02 -1.72 -10.36
N LEU A 127 -0.63 -0.80 -9.64
CA LEU A 127 -0.67 -0.81 -8.18
C LEU A 127 -1.61 -1.92 -7.70
N GLU A 128 -2.77 -2.07 -8.31
CA GLU A 128 -3.75 -3.09 -7.93
C GLU A 128 -3.16 -4.51 -8.07
N LYS A 129 -2.52 -4.82 -9.20
CA LYS A 129 -1.81 -6.10 -9.39
C LYS A 129 -0.71 -6.30 -8.35
N SER A 130 0.09 -5.26 -8.08
CA SER A 130 1.16 -5.33 -7.07
C SER A 130 0.62 -5.58 -5.66
N MET A 131 -0.52 -4.99 -5.33
CA MET A 131 -1.20 -5.18 -4.05
C MET A 131 -1.80 -6.57 -3.92
N SER A 132 -2.41 -7.11 -4.98
CA SER A 132 -2.91 -8.48 -5.00
C SER A 132 -1.80 -9.51 -4.80
N GLU A 133 -0.67 -9.34 -5.49
CA GLU A 133 0.52 -10.18 -5.31
C GLU A 133 1.08 -10.11 -3.88
N ALA A 134 1.10 -8.91 -3.27
CA ALA A 134 1.56 -8.74 -1.90
C ALA A 134 0.59 -9.36 -0.89
N GLN A 135 -0.72 -9.19 -1.10
CA GLN A 135 -1.76 -9.77 -0.25
C GLN A 135 -1.68 -11.31 -0.23
N ALA A 136 -1.41 -11.93 -1.37
CA ALA A 136 -1.24 -13.38 -1.47
C ALA A 136 -0.02 -13.88 -0.65
N LYS A 137 1.03 -13.07 -0.53
CA LYS A 137 2.25 -13.41 0.21
C LYS A 137 2.22 -12.98 1.68
N PHE A 138 1.25 -12.14 2.04
CA PHE A 138 1.19 -11.49 3.34
C PHE A 138 1.19 -12.48 4.51
N ASN A 139 0.38 -13.54 4.43
CA ASN A 139 0.28 -14.54 5.50
C ASN A 139 1.64 -15.17 5.83
N SER A 140 2.37 -15.62 4.80
CA SER A 140 3.72 -16.17 4.98
C SER A 140 4.74 -15.16 5.54
N GLY A 141 4.55 -13.87 5.24
CA GLY A 141 5.37 -12.80 5.80
C GLY A 141 5.03 -12.53 7.28
N ALA A 142 3.75 -12.61 7.63
CA ALA A 142 3.26 -12.44 8.99
C ALA A 142 3.73 -13.59 9.91
N GLU A 143 3.70 -14.83 9.43
CA GLU A 143 4.24 -15.99 10.16
C GLU A 143 5.73 -15.79 10.47
N LYS A 144 6.54 -15.40 9.48
CA LYS A 144 7.96 -15.09 9.69
C LYS A 144 8.21 -13.95 10.68
N LEU A 145 7.31 -12.98 10.74
CA LEU A 145 7.38 -11.90 11.73
C LEU A 145 7.11 -12.44 13.14
N LEU A 146 6.07 -13.28 13.31
CA LEU A 146 5.75 -13.91 14.58
C LEU A 146 6.88 -14.84 15.05
N ASP A 147 7.45 -15.63 14.15
CA ASP A 147 8.62 -16.48 14.43
C ASP A 147 9.81 -15.63 14.90
N LYS A 148 10.02 -14.46 14.27
CA LYS A 148 11.11 -13.56 14.67
C LYS A 148 10.87 -12.98 16.08
N ILE A 149 9.65 -12.56 16.38
CA ILE A 149 9.29 -12.01 17.70
C ILE A 149 9.45 -13.08 18.78
N THR A 150 9.03 -14.31 18.50
CA THR A 150 9.04 -15.42 19.47
C THR A 150 10.42 -16.03 19.64
N LYS A 151 11.27 -16.01 18.61
CA LYS A 151 12.67 -16.48 18.73
C LYS A 151 13.50 -15.62 19.68
N ASP A 152 13.20 -14.32 19.80
CA ASP A 152 13.84 -13.41 20.76
C ASP A 152 13.48 -13.73 22.22
N ILE A 153 12.47 -14.60 22.46
CA ILE A 153 11.99 -15.01 23.79
C ILE A 153 12.56 -16.36 24.22
N GLN A 154 12.88 -17.24 23.26
CA GLN A 154 13.34 -18.62 23.53
C GLN A 154 14.81 -18.69 24.01
N MET A 155 15.41 -17.58 24.44
CA MET A 155 16.73 -17.55 25.10
C MET A 155 16.57 -17.42 26.60
#